data_AF-A0A7W4ABX8-F1
#
_entry.id   AF-A0A7W4ABX8-F1
#
_cell.length_a   1.000
_cell.length_b   1.000
_cell.length_c   1.000
_cell.angle_alpha   90.00
_cell.angle_beta   90.00
_cell.angle_gamma   90.00
#
_symmetry.space_group_name_H-M   'P 1'
#
loop_
_entity.id
_entity.type
_entity.pdbx_description
1 polymer ?
#
loop_
_entity_poly.entity_id
_entity_poly.type
_entity_poly.pdbx_seq_one_letter_code
_entity_poly.pdbx_strand_id
1 'polypeptide(L)'
;MLKCNQCAAKKDFKIHFWMSKIDMVGFIFLSLCLSIPIGIVAFLAEESQSFARFIAFAVLIFAAIKKHEKVVALLIVEFVIDWALDKAGMYEFNLMVATAFILTFIKIGSKVYGFFFQCVNYKFDLDIFCPKCNKTYKKVRLPESK
;
A
#
# COMPACT_ATOMS: atom_id res chain seq x y z
N MET A 1 7.19 14.20 -16.10
CA MET A 1 6.14 15.24 -16.18
C MET A 1 5.33 15.05 -17.46
N LEU A 2 4.01 14.83 -17.36
CA LEU A 2 3.15 14.60 -18.54
C LEU A 2 2.99 15.89 -19.35
N LYS A 3 3.51 15.90 -20.59
CA LYS A 3 3.33 17.00 -21.54
C LYS A 3 1.98 16.87 -22.26
N CYS A 4 1.39 17.99 -22.64
CA CYS A 4 0.18 18.08 -23.46
C CYS A 4 0.50 17.77 -24.94
N ASN A 5 -0.22 16.84 -25.57
CA ASN A 5 0.04 16.46 -26.97
C ASN A 5 -0.25 17.58 -27.98
N GLN A 6 -1.12 18.53 -27.66
CA GLN A 6 -1.46 19.65 -28.55
C GLN A 6 -0.61 20.90 -28.32
N CYS A 7 -0.13 21.12 -27.10
CA CYS A 7 0.33 22.44 -26.67
C CYS A 7 1.75 22.40 -26.11
N ALA A 8 2.35 21.20 -25.98
CA ALA A 8 3.62 20.87 -25.31
C ALA A 8 3.77 21.39 -23.86
N ALA A 9 2.79 22.15 -23.37
CA ALA A 9 2.69 22.68 -22.03
C ALA A 9 2.52 21.55 -21.00
N LYS A 10 2.98 21.82 -19.78
CA LYS A 10 2.81 20.90 -18.66
C LYS A 10 1.33 20.78 -18.33
N LYS A 11 0.86 19.55 -18.10
CA LYS A 11 -0.47 19.31 -17.53
C LYS A 11 -0.50 19.83 -16.10
N ASP A 12 -1.62 20.41 -15.73
CA ASP A 12 -1.90 20.91 -14.39
C ASP A 12 -2.94 20.03 -13.71
N PHE A 13 -2.94 20.06 -12.38
CA PHE A 13 -3.75 19.19 -11.54
C PHE A 13 -4.63 20.05 -10.64
N LYS A 14 -5.95 19.93 -10.80
CA LYS A 14 -6.90 20.49 -9.85
C LYS A 14 -7.39 19.35 -8.96
N ILE A 15 -7.04 19.43 -7.69
CA ILE A 15 -7.43 18.44 -6.68
C ILE A 15 -8.43 19.14 -5.76
N HIS A 16 -9.62 18.58 -5.63
CA HIS A 16 -10.62 19.02 -4.67
C HIS A 16 -10.97 17.82 -3.78
N PHE A 17 -10.59 17.91 -2.51
CA PHE A 17 -10.87 16.89 -1.51
C PHE A 17 -11.70 17.51 -0.39
N TRP A 18 -12.83 16.88 -0.09
CA TRP A 18 -13.71 17.27 1.00
C TRP A 18 -14.13 16.03 1.78
N MET A 19 -14.24 16.15 3.10
CA MET A 19 -14.61 15.04 3.98
C MET A 19 -15.37 15.58 5.19
N SER A 20 -16.38 14.84 5.67
CA SER A 20 -17.10 15.19 6.90
C SER A 20 -16.16 15.26 8.11
N LYS A 21 -16.33 16.27 8.98
CA LYS A 21 -15.51 16.44 10.20
C LYS A 21 -15.65 15.24 11.15
N ILE A 22 -16.84 14.66 11.26
CA ILE A 22 -17.11 13.52 12.14
C ILE A 22 -16.38 12.27 11.63
N ASP A 23 -16.43 12.04 10.31
CA ASP A 23 -15.78 10.88 9.70
C ASP A 23 -14.26 11.01 9.69
N MET A 24 -13.72 12.24 9.64
CA MET A 24 -12.30 12.51 9.83
C MET A 24 -11.80 12.09 11.21
N VAL A 25 -12.55 12.44 12.25
CA VAL A 25 -12.21 12.04 13.62
C VAL A 25 -12.32 10.53 13.78
N GLY A 26 -13.38 9.91 13.24
CA GLY A 26 -13.54 8.45 13.23
C GLY A 26 -12.39 7.73 12.53
N PHE A 27 -11.96 8.22 11.36
CA PHE A 27 -10.85 7.65 10.60
C PHE A 27 -9.52 7.76 11.35
N ILE A 28 -9.24 8.90 11.99
CA ILE A 28 -8.01 9.11 12.77
C ILE A 28 -8.01 8.20 14.01
N PHE A 29 -9.10 8.18 14.77
CA PHE A 29 -9.23 7.34 15.97
C PHE A 29 -9.04 5.87 15.63
N LEU A 30 -9.63 5.42 14.53
CA LEU A 30 -9.57 4.03 14.15
C LEU A 30 -8.22 3.64 13.53
N SER A 31 -7.53 4.56 12.85
CA SER A 31 -6.13 4.39 12.43
C SER A 31 -5.20 4.26 13.65
N LEU A 32 -5.46 5.01 14.72
CA LEU A 32 -4.77 4.86 16.01
C LEU A 32 -5.08 3.52 16.68
N CYS A 33 -6.32 3.03 16.64
CA CYS A 33 -6.64 1.71 17.17
C CYS A 33 -5.96 0.58 16.38
N LEU A 34 -5.79 0.74 15.05
CA LEU A 34 -5.10 -0.23 14.19
C LEU A 34 -3.58 -0.18 14.33
N SER A 35 -2.98 0.95 14.68
CA SER A 35 -1.53 1.03 14.87
C SER A 35 -1.04 0.16 16.04
N ILE A 36 -1.87 -0.03 17.06
CA ILE A 36 -1.56 -0.87 18.24
C ILE A 36 -1.35 -2.35 17.87
N PRO A 37 -2.32 -3.08 17.27
CA PRO A 37 -2.13 -4.48 16.89
C PRO A 37 -1.05 -4.64 15.83
N ILE A 38 -0.89 -3.68 14.91
CA ILE A 38 0.19 -3.70 13.91
C ILE A 38 1.55 -3.56 14.61
N GLY A 39 1.67 -2.67 15.59
CA GLY A 39 2.87 -2.49 16.40
C GLY A 39 3.21 -3.75 17.20
N ILE A 40 2.21 -4.43 17.77
CA ILE A 40 2.42 -5.71 18.48
C ILE A 40 2.95 -6.79 17.53
N VAL A 41 2.36 -6.94 16.33
CA VAL A 41 2.83 -7.93 15.35
C VAL A 41 4.23 -7.60 14.85
N ALA A 42 4.55 -6.31 14.63
CA ALA A 42 5.90 -5.87 14.27
C ALA A 42 6.91 -6.18 15.39
N PHE A 43 6.57 -5.87 16.64
CA PHE A 43 7.41 -6.17 17.80
C PHE A 43 7.68 -7.67 17.94
N LEU A 44 6.65 -8.52 17.83
CA LEU A 44 6.80 -9.97 17.87
C LEU A 44 7.65 -10.52 16.72
N ALA A 45 7.59 -9.88 15.55
CA ALA A 45 8.42 -10.26 14.40
C ALA A 45 9.89 -9.84 14.59
N GLU A 46 10.16 -8.73 15.26
CA GLU A 46 11.52 -8.31 15.63
C GLU A 46 12.11 -9.19 16.74
N GLU A 47 11.33 -9.50 17.77
CA GLU A 47 11.80 -10.25 18.94
C GLU A 47 12.02 -11.74 18.61
N SER A 48 11.26 -12.29 17.66
CA SER A 48 11.33 -13.71 17.28
C SER A 48 11.57 -13.88 15.78
N GLN A 49 12.81 -14.19 15.43
CA GLN A 49 13.21 -14.53 14.06
C GLN A 49 12.42 -15.73 13.50
N SER A 50 12.03 -16.67 14.37
CA SER A 50 11.16 -17.79 14.01
C SER A 50 9.74 -17.34 13.65
N PHE A 51 9.20 -16.36 14.38
CA PHE A 51 7.87 -15.79 14.09
C PHE A 51 7.89 -14.96 12.80
N ALA A 52 8.93 -14.16 12.58
CA ALA A 52 9.18 -13.46 11.32
C ALA A 52 9.18 -14.42 10.12
N ARG A 53 9.96 -15.51 10.21
CA ARG A 53 10.01 -16.55 9.17
C ARG A 53 8.64 -17.20 8.93
N PHE A 54 7.91 -17.51 10.01
CA PHE A 54 6.56 -18.06 9.91
C PHE A 54 5.61 -17.14 9.11
N ILE A 55 5.60 -15.83 9.42
CA ILE A 55 4.80 -14.86 8.67
C ILE A 55 5.21 -14.84 7.19
N ALA A 56 6.51 -14.79 6.90
CA ALA A 56 7.00 -14.73 5.52
C ALA A 56 6.61 -15.97 4.69
N PHE A 57 6.70 -17.17 5.27
CA PHE A 57 6.23 -18.40 4.61
C PHE A 57 4.72 -18.44 4.43
N ALA A 58 3.94 -17.96 5.41
CA ALA A 58 2.49 -17.87 5.28
C ALA A 58 2.09 -16.95 4.12
N VAL A 59 2.79 -15.83 3.95
CA VAL A 59 2.58 -14.89 2.83
C VAL A 59 2.92 -15.53 1.49
N LEU A 60 4.04 -16.26 1.42
CA LEU A 60 4.44 -16.99 0.22
C LEU A 60 3.40 -18.05 -0.19
N ILE A 61 2.93 -18.86 0.76
CA ILE A 61 1.87 -19.86 0.53
C ILE A 61 0.59 -19.18 0.05
N PHE A 62 0.17 -18.10 0.71
CA PHE A 62 -1.03 -17.37 0.32
C PHE A 62 -0.91 -16.74 -1.08
N ALA A 63 0.27 -16.20 -1.43
CA ALA A 63 0.55 -15.68 -2.75
C ALA A 63 0.49 -16.77 -3.83
N ALA A 64 1.01 -17.96 -3.53
CA ALA A 64 0.94 -19.14 -4.40
C ALA A 64 -0.50 -19.61 -4.62
N ILE A 65 -1.29 -19.75 -3.55
CA ILE A 65 -2.72 -20.12 -3.63
C ILE A 65 -3.52 -19.11 -4.46
N LYS A 66 -3.23 -17.81 -4.29
CA LYS A 66 -3.89 -16.72 -5.05
C LYS A 66 -3.33 -16.53 -6.47
N LYS A 67 -2.41 -17.39 -6.93
CA LYS A 67 -1.77 -17.34 -8.25
C LYS A 67 -1.12 -15.98 -8.57
N HIS A 68 -0.52 -15.34 -7.56
CA HIS A 68 0.24 -14.11 -7.75
C HIS A 68 1.69 -14.43 -8.15
N GLU A 69 1.87 -14.97 -9.35
CA GLU A 69 3.16 -15.55 -9.81
C GLU A 69 4.35 -14.60 -9.66
N LYS A 70 4.17 -13.31 -9.97
CA LYS A 70 5.24 -12.29 -9.81
C LYS A 70 5.67 -12.11 -8.35
N VAL A 71 4.73 -12.15 -7.42
CA VAL A 71 5.00 -12.00 -5.98
C VAL A 71 5.68 -13.26 -5.44
N VAL A 72 5.23 -14.43 -5.90
CA VAL A 72 5.85 -15.71 -5.54
C VAL A 72 7.29 -15.76 -6.03
N ALA A 73 7.55 -15.38 -7.28
CA ALA A 73 8.89 -15.34 -7.85
C ALA A 73 9.80 -14.38 -7.08
N LEU A 74 9.32 -13.18 -6.73
CA LEU A 74 10.06 -12.21 -5.93
C LEU A 74 10.46 -12.80 -4.57
N LEU A 75 9.50 -13.34 -3.81
CA LEU A 75 9.75 -13.90 -2.48
C LEU A 75 10.71 -15.11 -2.52
N ILE A 76 10.64 -15.95 -3.56
CA ILE A 76 11.58 -17.07 -3.75
C ILE A 76 13.00 -16.55 -4.03
N VAL A 77 13.14 -15.50 -4.86
CA VAL A 77 14.46 -14.90 -5.13
C VAL A 77 15.04 -14.30 -3.87
N GLU A 78 14.25 -13.58 -3.08
CA GLU A 78 14.68 -13.01 -1.79
C GLU A 78 15.09 -14.11 -0.81
N PHE A 79 14.37 -15.22 -0.76
CA PHE A 79 14.75 -16.38 0.07
C PHE A 79 16.14 -16.93 -0.29
N VAL A 80 16.45 -17.03 -1.60
CA VAL A 80 17.76 -17.50 -2.07
C VAL A 80 18.87 -16.51 -1.72
N ILE A 81 18.60 -15.21 -1.83
CA ILE A 81 19.53 -14.13 -1.44
C ILE A 81 19.79 -14.19 0.06
N ASP A 82 18.74 -14.31 0.88
CA ASP A 82 18.86 -14.41 2.34
C ASP A 82 19.68 -15.64 2.74
N TRP A 83 19.47 -16.78 2.08
CA TRP A 83 20.26 -17.99 2.34
C TRP A 83 21.75 -17.84 1.97
N ALA A 84 22.04 -17.13 0.88
CA ALA A 84 23.42 -16.83 0.48
C ALA A 84 24.11 -15.86 1.46
N LEU A 85 23.39 -14.84 1.93
CA LEU A 85 23.89 -13.87 2.92
C LEU A 85 24.11 -14.51 4.30
N ASP A 86 23.25 -15.45 4.71
CA ASP A 86 23.41 -16.25 5.94
C ASP A 86 24.70 -17.05 5.90
N LYS A 87 24.95 -17.75 4.78
CA LYS A 87 26.20 -18.50 4.58
C LYS A 87 27.44 -17.61 4.52
N ALA A 88 27.30 -16.37 4.08
CA ALA A 88 28.39 -15.39 4.05
C ALA A 88 28.64 -14.74 5.43
N GLY A 89 27.84 -15.08 6.46
CA GLY A 89 27.94 -14.50 7.81
C GLY A 89 27.45 -13.06 7.90
N MET A 90 26.73 -12.56 6.89
CA MET A 90 26.19 -11.20 6.84
C MET A 90 24.68 -11.21 7.10
N TYR A 91 24.27 -11.63 8.30
CA TYR A 91 22.85 -11.83 8.62
C TYR A 91 22.29 -10.78 9.57
N GLU A 92 22.18 -9.54 9.10
CA GLU A 92 21.55 -8.46 9.88
C GLU A 92 20.06 -8.29 9.55
N PHE A 93 19.60 -8.65 8.34
CA PHE A 93 18.22 -8.43 7.94
C PHE A 93 17.73 -9.48 6.94
N ASN A 94 16.56 -10.08 7.20
CA ASN A 94 15.93 -11.04 6.29
C ASN A 94 15.04 -10.28 5.29
N LEU A 95 15.49 -10.20 4.04
CA LEU A 95 14.86 -9.44 2.97
C LEU A 95 13.46 -9.98 2.66
N MET A 96 13.31 -11.31 2.64
CA MET A 96 12.03 -11.98 2.39
C MET A 96 10.98 -11.62 3.45
N VAL A 97 11.37 -11.56 4.72
CA VAL A 97 10.48 -11.16 5.82
C VAL A 97 10.01 -9.72 5.65
N ALA A 98 10.93 -8.80 5.33
CA ALA A 98 10.60 -7.40 5.13
C ALA A 98 9.60 -7.20 3.98
N THR A 99 9.88 -7.82 2.82
CA THR A 99 9.00 -7.75 1.65
C THR A 99 7.65 -8.41 1.94
N ALA A 100 7.62 -9.58 2.60
CA ALA A 100 6.39 -10.24 2.98
C ALA A 100 5.54 -9.40 3.95
N PHE A 101 6.17 -8.71 4.90
CA PHE A 101 5.50 -7.82 5.83
C PHE A 101 4.88 -6.62 5.10
N ILE A 102 5.63 -5.95 4.23
CA ILE A 102 5.15 -4.83 3.42
C ILE A 102 3.98 -5.25 2.53
N LEU A 103 4.10 -6.40 1.84
CA LEU A 103 3.03 -6.88 0.96
C LEU A 103 1.75 -7.21 1.72
N THR A 104 1.89 -7.80 2.91
CA THR A 104 0.77 -8.08 3.79
C THR A 104 0.12 -6.80 4.26
N PHE A 105 0.92 -5.82 4.68
CA PHE A 105 0.44 -4.50 5.08
C PHE A 105 -0.27 -3.77 3.94
N ILE A 106 0.29 -3.76 2.72
CA ILE A 106 -0.35 -3.15 1.56
C ILE A 106 -1.68 -3.84 1.24
N LYS A 107 -1.71 -5.18 1.28
CA LYS A 107 -2.90 -5.95 0.89
C LYS A 107 -4.00 -5.88 1.94
N ILE A 108 -3.67 -6.04 3.22
CA ILE A 108 -4.62 -5.89 4.33
C ILE A 108 -5.03 -4.43 4.44
N GLY A 109 -4.05 -3.51 4.44
CA GLY A 109 -4.25 -2.07 4.46
C GLY A 109 -5.19 -1.63 3.34
N SER A 110 -4.97 -2.05 2.09
CA SER A 110 -5.86 -1.67 0.99
C SER A 110 -7.33 -2.08 1.20
N LYS A 111 -7.57 -3.22 1.86
CA LYS A 111 -8.93 -3.69 2.17
C LYS A 111 -9.52 -2.96 3.35
N VAL A 112 -8.72 -2.75 4.39
CA VAL A 112 -9.07 -2.07 5.62
C VAL A 112 -9.36 -0.59 5.32
N TYR A 113 -8.45 0.12 4.65
CA TYR A 113 -8.68 1.46 4.13
C TYR A 113 -9.81 1.50 3.10
N GLY A 114 -9.91 0.52 2.19
CA GLY A 114 -11.02 0.42 1.24
C GLY A 114 -12.39 0.30 1.91
N PHE A 115 -12.48 -0.48 2.99
CA PHE A 115 -13.67 -0.58 3.83
C PHE A 115 -13.95 0.75 4.55
N PHE A 116 -12.94 1.43 5.11
CA PHE A 116 -13.15 2.73 5.73
C PHE A 116 -13.63 3.79 4.76
N PHE A 117 -13.10 3.82 3.54
CA PHE A 117 -13.60 4.72 2.51
C PHE A 117 -15.06 4.45 2.13
N GLN A 118 -15.62 3.26 2.41
CA GLN A 118 -17.05 3.01 2.23
C GLN A 118 -17.89 3.59 3.39
N CYS A 119 -17.32 3.79 4.57
CA CYS A 119 -18.04 4.31 5.75
C CYS A 119 -17.84 5.81 5.97
N VAL A 120 -17.00 6.46 5.16
CA VAL A 120 -16.63 7.87 5.28
C VAL A 120 -17.30 8.65 4.15
N ASN A 121 -18.01 9.72 4.49
CA ASN A 121 -18.54 10.62 3.50
C ASN A 121 -17.44 11.60 3.05
N TYR A 122 -16.81 11.27 1.92
CA TYR A 122 -15.80 12.09 1.27
C TYR A 122 -16.13 12.32 -0.20
N LYS A 123 -15.71 13.48 -0.71
CA LYS A 123 -15.72 13.84 -2.13
C LYS A 123 -14.27 14.04 -2.56
N PHE A 124 -13.84 13.28 -3.54
CA PHE A 124 -12.55 13.46 -4.19
C PHE A 124 -12.74 13.67 -5.69
N ASP A 125 -12.41 14.87 -6.15
CA ASP A 125 -12.36 15.24 -7.56
C ASP A 125 -10.92 15.55 -7.95
N LEU A 126 -10.42 14.83 -8.95
CA LEU A 126 -9.12 15.07 -9.55
C LEU A 126 -9.30 15.33 -11.04
N ASP A 127 -9.03 16.57 -11.44
CA ASP A 127 -9.05 17.02 -12.82
C ASP A 127 -7.61 17.18 -13.31
N ILE A 128 -7.25 16.41 -14.34
CA ILE A 128 -6.00 16.58 -15.08
C ILE A 128 -6.34 17.36 -16.34
N PHE A 129 -5.87 18.61 -16.43
CA PHE A 129 -6.16 19.49 -17.56
C PHE A 129 -4.90 20.18 -18.07
N CYS A 130 -4.93 20.67 -19.30
CA CYS A 130 -3.86 21.54 -19.79
C CYS A 130 -4.30 23.00 -19.67
N PRO A 131 -3.60 23.85 -18.90
CA PRO A 131 -4.03 25.23 -18.64
C PRO A 131 -4.03 26.10 -19.90
N LYS A 132 -3.11 25.88 -20.85
CA LYS A 132 -3.02 26.68 -22.10
C LYS A 132 -4.13 26.42 -23.11
N CYS A 133 -4.67 25.21 -23.16
CA CYS A 133 -5.63 24.80 -24.19
C CYS A 133 -6.93 24.24 -23.59
N ASN A 134 -7.10 24.43 -22.28
CA ASN A 134 -8.24 24.07 -21.45
C ASN A 134 -8.80 22.65 -21.65
N LYS A 135 -7.99 21.74 -22.22
CA LYS A 135 -8.39 20.38 -22.52
C LYS A 135 -8.27 19.54 -21.26
N THR A 136 -9.39 19.00 -20.78
CA THR A 136 -9.38 18.03 -19.69
C THR A 136 -9.06 16.64 -20.25
N TYR A 137 -8.02 16.01 -19.71
CA TYR A 137 -7.54 14.70 -20.13
C TYR A 137 -8.20 13.57 -19.35
N LYS A 138 -8.37 13.78 -18.04
CA LYS A 138 -8.96 12.78 -17.16
C LYS A 138 -9.63 13.51 -16.01
N LYS A 139 -10.88 13.14 -15.75
CA LYS A 139 -11.61 13.49 -14.53
C LYS A 139 -11.77 12.21 -13.74
N VAL A 140 -11.18 12.15 -12.56
CA VAL A 140 -11.39 11.06 -11.62
C VAL A 140 -12.26 11.62 -10.51
N ARG A 141 -13.48 11.09 -10.40
CA ARG A 141 -14.41 11.42 -9.32
C ARG A 141 -14.65 10.15 -8.51
N LEU A 142 -14.37 10.19 -7.22
CA LEU A 142 -14.75 9.12 -6.30
C LEU A 142 -16.08 9.50 -5.63
N PRO A 143 -17.07 8.58 -5.61
CA PRO A 143 -18.42 8.89 -5.17
C PRO A 143 -18.51 9.13 -3.65
N GLU A 144 -19.51 9.91 -3.26
CA GLU A 144 -20.01 9.98 -1.88
C GLU A 144 -20.59 8.60 -1.49
N SER A 145 -20.24 8.11 -0.30
CA SER A 145 -21.05 7.06 0.32
C SER A 145 -22.46 7.62 0.49
N LYS A 146 -23.46 6.98 -0.12
CA LYS A 146 -24.87 7.25 0.16
C LYS A 146 -25.23 6.80 1.57
#